data_AF-A0A554ICA2-F1
#
_entry.id   AF-A0A554ICA2-F1
#
_cell.length_a   1.000
_cell.length_b   1.000
_cell.length_c   1.000
_cell.angle_alpha   90.00
_cell.angle_beta   90.00
_cell.angle_gamma   90.00
#
_symmetry.space_group_name_H-M   'P 1'
#
loop_
_entity.id
_entity.type
_entity.pdbx_description
1 polymer ?
#
loop_
_entity_poly.entity_id
_entity_poly.type
_entity_poly.pdbx_seq_one_letter_code
_entity_poly.pdbx_strand_id
1 'polypeptide(L)'
;MICPKCKAEDQWGNFCSNCGQKLKEKCPECGWMERIGRKVCTTKVKEVREKLQEYQNLTVGNWRIILSILLTFTSTIALGVALIFTITAYPGSPIANLITWEMMLPIDFSIFGFIVYMALKGSDWQWRVCDRAQENFFQLHPDYAELLKKTEEG
;
A
#
# COMPACT_ATOMS: atom_id res chain seq x y z
N MET A 1 30.01 -1.45 5.20
CA MET A 1 30.41 -2.43 4.14
C MET A 1 31.83 -2.90 4.41
N ILE A 2 32.12 -4.16 4.09
CA ILE A 2 33.41 -4.80 4.40
C ILE A 2 34.40 -4.51 3.27
N CYS A 3 35.61 -4.05 3.60
CA CYS A 3 36.66 -3.86 2.61
C CYS A 3 37.19 -5.21 2.09
N PRO A 4 37.24 -5.45 0.77
CA PRO A 4 37.72 -6.72 0.23
C PRO A 4 39.20 -6.99 0.51
N LYS A 5 40.00 -5.93 0.75
CA LYS A 5 41.44 -6.04 0.96
C LYS A 5 41.82 -6.25 2.43
N CYS A 6 41.32 -5.41 3.33
CA CYS A 6 41.70 -5.44 4.74
C CYS A 6 40.60 -5.95 5.68
N LYS A 7 39.44 -6.37 5.14
CA LYS A 7 38.28 -6.86 5.89
C LYS A 7 37.73 -5.90 6.96
N ALA A 8 38.13 -4.63 6.94
CA ALA A 8 37.56 -3.61 7.82
C ALA A 8 36.06 -3.45 7.54
N GLU A 9 35.24 -3.52 8.59
CA GLU A 9 33.79 -3.37 8.54
C GLU A 9 33.37 -1.89 8.55
N ASP A 10 32.07 -1.63 8.38
CA ASP A 10 31.47 -0.29 8.51
C ASP A 10 32.20 0.85 7.80
N GLN A 11 32.65 0.58 6.57
CA GLN A 11 33.17 1.63 5.69
C GLN A 11 32.01 2.34 4.96
N TRP A 12 32.01 3.67 4.90
CA TRP A 12 30.95 4.47 4.24
C TRP A 12 31.47 5.33 3.08
N GLY A 13 32.78 5.59 3.04
CA GLY A 13 33.44 6.42 2.02
C GLY A 13 33.62 5.74 0.66
N ASN A 14 34.14 6.52 -0.31
CA ASN A 14 34.53 6.01 -1.64
C ASN A 14 35.79 5.13 -1.59
N PHE A 15 36.58 5.28 -0.53
CA PHE A 15 37.79 4.52 -0.24
C PHE A 15 37.71 3.95 1.17
N CYS A 16 38.43 2.86 1.41
CA CYS A 16 38.57 2.29 2.74
C CYS A 16 39.43 3.20 3.61
N SER A 17 38.93 3.58 4.78
CA SER A 17 39.65 4.43 5.74
C SER A 17 40.93 3.78 6.27
N ASN A 18 41.02 2.45 6.23
CA ASN A 18 42.15 1.70 6.78
C ASN A 18 43.23 1.37 5.73
N CYS A 19 42.83 1.01 4.50
CA CYS A 19 43.79 0.57 3.47
C CYS A 19 43.77 1.38 2.17
N GLY A 20 42.93 2.43 2.08
CA GLY A 20 42.82 3.29 0.90
C GLY A 20 42.22 2.62 -0.35
N GLN A 21 41.85 1.33 -0.28
CA GLN A 21 41.26 0.61 -1.41
C GLN A 21 39.98 1.30 -1.88
N LYS A 22 39.82 1.49 -3.18
CA LYS A 22 38.56 2.00 -3.76
C LYS A 22 37.44 1.02 -3.44
N LEU A 23 36.33 1.57 -2.96
CA LEU A 23 35.20 0.84 -2.42
C LEU A 23 33.92 1.05 -3.24
N LYS A 24 33.82 2.20 -3.93
CA LYS A 24 32.70 2.53 -4.82
C LYS A 24 33.20 2.87 -6.21
N GLU A 25 32.42 2.47 -7.22
CA GLU A 25 32.62 2.79 -8.63
C GLU A 25 31.38 3.44 -9.22
N LYS A 26 31.62 4.29 -10.23
CA LYS A 26 30.56 4.96 -10.95
C LYS A 26 29.77 3.93 -11.74
N CYS A 27 28.46 3.89 -11.53
CA CYS A 27 27.57 3.03 -12.30
C CYS A 27 27.56 3.47 -13.77
N PRO A 28 27.73 2.56 -14.73
CA PRO A 28 27.54 2.90 -16.14
C PRO A 28 26.06 3.21 -16.47
N GLU A 29 25.12 2.68 -15.69
CA GLU A 29 23.69 2.84 -15.97
C GLU A 29 23.07 4.12 -15.41
N CYS A 30 23.43 4.51 -14.18
CA CYS A 30 22.83 5.66 -13.49
C CYS A 30 23.83 6.77 -13.18
N GLY A 31 25.12 6.56 -13.40
CA GLY A 31 26.18 7.55 -13.13
C GLY A 31 26.51 7.78 -11.65
N TRP A 32 25.81 7.13 -10.70
CA TRP A 32 26.05 7.26 -9.27
C TRP A 32 27.21 6.38 -8.77
N MET A 33 27.85 6.79 -7.68
CA MET A 33 28.90 6.02 -7.00
C MET A 33 28.27 4.92 -6.15
N GLU A 34 28.33 3.67 -6.60
CA GLU A 34 27.80 2.53 -5.84
C GLU A 34 28.91 1.47 -5.61
N ARG A 35 28.62 0.43 -4.83
CA ARG A 35 29.64 -0.54 -4.39
C ARG A 35 30.24 -1.31 -5.57
N ILE A 36 31.55 -1.55 -5.50
CA ILE A 36 32.28 -2.36 -6.49
C ILE A 36 31.80 -3.81 -6.42
N GLY A 37 31.61 -4.43 -7.60
CA GLY A 37 31.24 -5.85 -7.71
C GLY A 37 29.74 -6.15 -7.61
N ARG A 38 28.88 -5.11 -7.71
CA ARG A 38 27.43 -5.32 -7.83
C ARG A 38 27.08 -5.81 -9.24
N LYS A 39 26.15 -6.76 -9.33
CA LYS A 39 25.61 -7.25 -10.62
C LYS A 39 24.58 -6.30 -11.24
N VAL A 40 23.87 -5.52 -10.42
CA VAL A 40 22.78 -4.62 -10.84
C VAL A 40 22.94 -3.25 -10.19
N CYS A 41 22.46 -2.20 -10.88
CA CYS A 41 22.41 -0.85 -10.36
C CYS A 41 21.45 -0.75 -9.15
N THR A 42 21.98 -0.46 -7.96
CA THR A 42 21.18 -0.37 -6.72
C THR A 42 20.25 0.85 -6.71
N THR A 43 20.66 1.97 -7.31
CA THR A 43 19.82 3.17 -7.42
C THR A 43 18.56 2.89 -8.26
N LYS A 44 18.71 2.23 -9.41
CA LYS A 44 17.55 1.87 -10.25
C LYS A 44 16.63 0.88 -9.54
N VAL A 45 17.18 -0.11 -8.85
CA VAL A 45 16.38 -1.05 -8.04
C VAL A 45 15.58 -0.29 -6.98
N LYS A 46 16.19 0.70 -6.32
CA LYS A 46 15.52 1.54 -5.33
C LYS A 46 14.38 2.35 -5.97
N GLU A 47 14.63 2.97 -7.12
CA GLU A 47 13.62 3.71 -7.87
C GLU A 47 12.43 2.83 -8.27
N VAL A 48 12.69 1.61 -8.76
CA VAL A 48 11.65 0.64 -9.10
C VAL A 48 10.83 0.27 -7.85
N ARG A 49 11.48 0.04 -6.71
CA ARG A 49 10.79 -0.27 -5.45
C ARG A 49 9.93 0.90 -4.97
N GLU A 50 10.43 2.14 -5.07
CA GLU A 50 9.67 3.35 -4.72
C GLU A 50 8.44 3.50 -5.62
N LYS A 51 8.58 3.31 -6.93
CA LYS A 51 7.45 3.33 -7.89
C LYS A 51 6.44 2.22 -7.63
N LEU A 52 6.90 1.01 -7.34
CA LEU A 52 6.03 -0.11 -6.99
C LEU A 52 5.24 0.21 -5.70
N GLN A 53 5.91 0.76 -4.69
CA GLN A 53 5.28 1.14 -3.43
C GLN A 53 4.24 2.26 -3.63
N GLU A 54 4.54 3.26 -4.45
CA GLU A 54 3.60 4.31 -4.83
C GLU A 54 2.36 3.73 -5.54
N TYR A 55 2.57 2.85 -6.52
CA TYR A 55 1.50 2.18 -7.25
C TYR A 55 0.61 1.32 -6.34
N GLN A 56 1.21 0.57 -5.41
CA GLN A 56 0.50 -0.23 -4.42
C GLN A 56 -0.33 0.67 -3.48
N ASN A 57 0.26 1.77 -2.98
CA ASN A 57 -0.43 2.71 -2.11
C ASN A 57 -1.64 3.36 -2.80
N LEU A 58 -1.50 3.76 -4.07
CA LEU A 58 -2.59 4.31 -4.86
C LEU A 58 -3.70 3.28 -5.09
N THR A 59 -3.33 2.04 -5.42
CA THR A 59 -4.29 0.97 -5.70
C THR A 59 -5.09 0.60 -4.45
N VAL A 60 -4.41 0.40 -3.32
CA VAL A 60 -5.05 0.11 -2.03
C VAL A 60 -5.87 1.29 -1.53
N GLY A 61 -5.34 2.52 -1.68
CA GLY A 61 -6.03 3.75 -1.30
C GLY A 61 -7.34 3.95 -2.07
N ASN A 62 -7.29 3.84 -3.40
CA ASN A 62 -8.48 3.95 -4.25
C ASN A 62 -9.53 2.89 -3.90
N TRP A 63 -9.10 1.66 -3.63
CA TRP A 63 -10.06 0.63 -3.24
C TRP A 63 -10.74 0.93 -1.90
N ARG A 64 -9.99 1.38 -0.89
CA ARG A 64 -10.56 1.76 0.42
C ARG A 64 -11.63 2.84 0.26
N ILE A 65 -11.41 3.81 -0.62
CA ILE A 65 -12.37 4.87 -0.94
C ILE A 65 -13.62 4.26 -1.59
N ILE A 66 -13.46 3.42 -2.61
CA ILE A 66 -14.58 2.77 -3.32
C ILE A 66 -15.44 1.94 -2.36
N LEU A 67 -14.82 1.12 -1.51
CA LEU A 67 -15.51 0.31 -0.52
C LEU A 67 -16.30 1.19 0.47
N SER A 68 -15.70 2.30 0.91
CA SER A 68 -16.35 3.24 1.83
C SER A 68 -17.57 3.91 1.19
N ILE A 69 -17.47 4.29 -0.09
CA ILE A 69 -18.60 4.86 -0.84
C ILE A 69 -19.73 3.82 -0.97
N LEU A 70 -19.41 2.58 -1.36
CA LEU A 70 -20.39 1.50 -1.49
C LEU A 70 -21.11 1.23 -0.17
N LEU A 71 -20.37 1.11 0.94
CA LEU A 71 -20.97 0.87 2.26
C LEU A 71 -21.91 2.02 2.67
N THR A 72 -21.45 3.27 2.50
CA THR A 72 -22.27 4.45 2.80
C THR A 72 -23.54 4.47 1.95
N PHE A 73 -23.43 4.16 0.66
CA PHE A 73 -24.57 4.11 -0.26
C PHE A 73 -25.56 3.02 0.10
N THR A 74 -25.08 1.83 0.47
CA THR A 74 -25.97 0.76 0.93
C THR A 74 -26.67 1.11 2.24
N SER A 75 -25.99 1.80 3.17
CA SER A 75 -26.61 2.27 4.42
C SER A 75 -27.70 3.29 4.15
N THR A 76 -27.45 4.29 3.30
CA THR A 76 -28.44 5.33 2.99
C THR A 76 -29.68 4.78 2.30
N ILE A 77 -29.53 3.77 1.43
CA ILE A 77 -30.68 3.07 0.85
C ILE A 77 -31.48 2.33 1.92
N ALA A 78 -30.80 1.58 2.81
CA ALA A 78 -31.47 0.85 3.88
C ALA A 78 -32.26 1.80 4.81
N LEU A 79 -31.67 2.95 5.16
CA LEU A 79 -32.31 4.04 5.89
C LEU A 79 -33.57 4.56 5.18
N GLY A 80 -33.47 4.84 3.88
CA GLY A 80 -34.60 5.30 3.07
C GLY A 80 -35.76 4.30 3.04
N VAL A 81 -35.45 3.01 2.86
CA VAL A 81 -36.46 1.94 2.86
C VAL A 81 -37.13 1.80 4.24
N ALA A 82 -36.35 1.84 5.32
CA ALA A 82 -36.87 1.76 6.68
C ALA A 82 -37.82 2.92 7.00
N LEU A 83 -37.47 4.15 6.60
CA LEU A 83 -38.31 5.33 6.75
C LEU A 83 -39.63 5.23 5.98
N ILE A 84 -39.59 4.78 4.72
CA ILE A 84 -40.82 4.59 3.92
C ILE A 84 -41.72 3.55 4.57
N PHE A 85 -41.15 2.45 5.06
CA PHE A 85 -41.89 1.39 5.75
C PHE A 85 -42.58 1.91 7.01
N THR A 86 -41.90 2.72 7.83
CA THR A 86 -42.49 3.24 9.07
C THR A 86 -43.57 4.29 8.81
N ILE A 87 -43.40 5.16 7.81
CA ILE A 87 -44.43 6.13 7.40
C ILE A 87 -45.70 5.41 6.90
N THR A 88 -45.53 4.34 6.13
CA THR A 88 -46.66 3.59 5.56
C THR A 88 -47.36 2.69 6.59
N ALA A 89 -46.60 2.07 7.49
CA ALA A 89 -47.17 1.21 8.54
C ALA A 89 -47.81 2.01 9.69
N TYR A 90 -47.27 3.18 10.02
CA TYR A 90 -47.69 4.00 11.17
C TYR A 90 -47.86 5.48 10.82
N PRO A 91 -48.84 5.84 9.96
CA PRO A 91 -49.05 7.22 9.54
C PRO A 91 -49.37 8.12 10.74
N GLY A 92 -48.58 9.19 10.91
CA GLY A 92 -48.82 10.23 11.91
C GLY A 92 -48.34 9.91 13.34
N SER A 93 -47.61 8.81 13.57
CA SER A 93 -47.06 8.49 14.89
C SER A 93 -45.64 9.08 15.07
N PRO A 94 -45.46 10.15 15.88
CA PRO A 94 -44.13 10.71 16.14
C PRO A 94 -43.23 9.75 16.93
N ILE A 95 -43.83 8.86 17.72
CA ILE A 95 -43.10 7.86 18.53
C ILE A 95 -42.49 6.78 17.62
N ALA A 96 -43.22 6.33 16.59
CA ALA A 96 -42.71 5.35 15.63
C ALA A 96 -41.49 5.89 14.86
N ASN A 97 -41.53 7.17 14.46
CA ASN A 97 -40.41 7.82 13.79
C ASN A 97 -39.17 7.95 14.70
N LEU A 98 -39.37 8.31 15.97
CA LEU A 98 -38.28 8.45 16.95
C LEU A 98 -37.58 7.10 17.21
N ILE A 99 -38.35 6.02 17.41
CA ILE A 99 -37.81 4.67 17.64
C ILE A 99 -37.02 4.17 16.43
N THR A 100 -37.50 4.46 15.22
CA THR A 100 -36.80 4.07 13.98
C THR A 100 -35.42 4.72 13.89
N TRP A 101 -35.29 5.99 14.31
CA TRP A 101 -34.04 6.73 14.26
C TRP A 101 -33.02 6.23 15.31
N GLU A 102 -33.49 5.96 16.53
CA GLU A 102 -32.68 5.39 17.62
C GLU A 102 -32.12 3.99 17.27
N MET A 103 -32.91 3.16 16.58
CA MET A 103 -32.46 1.82 16.18
C MET A 103 -31.43 1.83 15.04
N MET A 104 -31.32 2.91 14.25
CA MET A 104 -30.40 2.96 13.11
C MET A 104 -29.04 3.59 13.42
N LEU A 105 -28.92 4.45 14.44
CA LEU A 105 -27.64 4.96 14.94
C LEU A 105 -26.58 3.85 15.19
N PRO A 106 -26.87 2.73 15.88
CA PRO A 106 -25.87 1.68 16.10
C PRO A 106 -25.41 0.99 14.80
N ILE A 107 -26.25 0.96 13.76
CA ILE A 107 -25.88 0.40 12.46
C ILE A 107 -24.82 1.29 11.81
N ASP A 108 -25.02 2.61 11.79
CA ASP A 108 -24.06 3.55 11.22
C ASP A 108 -22.72 3.57 12.00
N PHE A 109 -22.78 3.50 13.34
CA PHE A 109 -21.57 3.37 14.18
C PHE A 109 -20.83 2.06 13.93
N SER A 110 -21.55 0.95 13.70
CA SER A 110 -20.94 -0.35 13.42
C SER A 110 -20.26 -0.38 12.04
N ILE A 111 -20.86 0.24 11.02
CA ILE A 111 -20.28 0.36 9.68
C ILE A 111 -19.03 1.24 9.75
N PHE A 112 -19.10 2.39 10.43
CA PHE A 112 -17.95 3.26 10.62
C PHE A 112 -16.83 2.57 11.40
N GLY A 113 -17.16 1.88 12.49
CA GLY A 113 -16.22 1.09 13.28
C GLY A 113 -15.56 -0.02 12.46
N PHE A 114 -16.31 -0.69 11.58
CA PHE A 114 -15.78 -1.71 10.67
C PHE A 114 -14.83 -1.11 9.62
N ILE A 115 -15.16 0.06 9.05
CA ILE A 115 -14.28 0.78 8.11
C ILE A 115 -12.97 1.16 8.80
N VAL A 116 -13.03 1.72 10.02
CA VAL A 116 -11.84 2.09 10.81
C VAL A 116 -11.03 0.85 11.19
N TYR A 117 -11.69 -0.24 11.60
CA TYR A 117 -11.05 -1.51 11.91
C TYR A 117 -10.29 -2.08 10.70
N MET A 118 -10.92 -2.07 9.52
CA MET A 118 -10.30 -2.51 8.26
C MET A 118 -9.13 -1.61 7.85
N ALA A 119 -9.23 -0.30 8.12
CA ALA A 119 -8.16 0.65 7.84
C ALA A 119 -6.94 0.44 8.74
N LEU A 120 -7.16 0.14 10.02
CA LEU A 120 -6.11 0.00 11.04
C LEU A 120 -5.44 -1.36 11.05
N LYS A 121 -6.20 -2.46 10.92
CA LYS A 121 -5.67 -3.79 11.21
C LYS A 121 -5.11 -4.53 9.99
N GLY A 122 -5.15 -3.93 8.80
CA GLY A 122 -4.58 -4.52 7.58
C GLY A 122 -5.11 -5.92 7.33
N SER A 123 -6.33 -6.03 6.83
CA SER A 123 -6.96 -7.35 6.59
C SER A 123 -6.17 -8.24 5.63
N ASP A 124 -6.32 -9.57 5.73
CA ASP A 124 -5.82 -10.56 4.75
C ASP A 124 -6.18 -10.21 3.30
N TRP A 125 -7.27 -9.47 3.13
CA TRP A 125 -7.71 -8.98 1.84
C TRP A 125 -6.78 -7.90 1.26
N GLN A 126 -6.17 -7.06 2.09
CA GLN A 126 -5.22 -6.03 1.65
C GLN A 126 -3.97 -6.64 1.01
N TRP A 127 -3.48 -7.77 1.54
CA TRP A 127 -2.36 -8.51 0.94
C TRP A 127 -2.68 -8.97 -0.48
N ARG A 128 -3.88 -9.54 -0.71
CA ARG A 128 -4.32 -9.96 -2.04
C ARG A 128 -4.41 -8.82 -3.06
N VAL A 129 -4.75 -7.61 -2.61
CA VAL A 129 -4.75 -6.43 -3.49
C VAL A 129 -3.34 -5.98 -3.80
N CYS A 130 -2.45 -5.99 -2.82
CA CYS A 130 -1.04 -5.67 -3.04
C CYS A 130 -0.40 -6.65 -4.02
N ASP A 131 -0.68 -7.94 -3.89
CA ASP A 131 -0.18 -8.98 -4.80
C ASP A 131 -0.68 -8.74 -6.23
N ARG A 132 -1.98 -8.50 -6.40
CA ARG A 132 -2.57 -8.20 -7.71
C ARG A 132 -2.06 -6.88 -8.29
N ALA A 133 -1.86 -5.85 -7.47
CA ALA A 133 -1.29 -4.58 -7.88
C ALA A 133 0.16 -4.76 -8.34
N GLN A 134 0.93 -5.60 -7.65
CA GLN A 134 2.29 -5.94 -8.02
C GLN A 134 2.34 -6.71 -9.35
N GLU A 135 1.49 -7.71 -9.54
CA GLU A 135 1.37 -8.43 -10.81
C GLU A 135 1.02 -7.48 -11.97
N ASN A 136 0.00 -6.63 -11.79
CA ASN A 136 -0.38 -5.64 -12.80
C ASN A 136 0.76 -4.67 -13.12
N PHE A 137 1.49 -4.19 -12.09
CA PHE A 137 2.63 -3.31 -12.28
C PHE A 137 3.72 -3.95 -13.14
N PHE A 138 4.04 -5.23 -12.91
CA PHE A 138 5.03 -5.95 -13.72
C PHE A 138 4.54 -6.35 -15.10
N GLN A 139 3.22 -6.51 -15.29
CA GLN A 139 2.66 -6.66 -16.64
C GLN A 139 2.79 -5.37 -17.46
N LEU A 140 2.63 -4.21 -16.82
CA LEU A 140 2.81 -2.88 -17.44
C LEU A 140 4.29 -2.55 -17.67
N HIS A 141 5.17 -3.01 -16.78
CA HIS A 141 6.62 -2.75 -16.80
C HIS A 141 7.43 -4.06 -16.67
N PRO A 142 7.49 -4.89 -17.74
CA PRO A 142 8.20 -6.17 -17.70
C PRO A 142 9.71 -6.02 -17.51
N ASP A 143 10.29 -4.90 -17.95
CA ASP A 143 11.69 -4.53 -17.77
C ASP A 143 12.08 -4.40 -16.29
N TYR A 144 11.16 -3.89 -15.46
CA TYR A 144 11.37 -3.79 -14.01
C TYR A 144 11.35 -5.16 -13.32
N ALA A 145 10.54 -6.10 -13.81
CA ALA A 145 10.49 -7.46 -13.28
C ALA A 145 11.83 -8.19 -13.52
N GLU A 146 12.39 -8.05 -14.72
CA GLU A 146 13.70 -8.63 -15.06
C GLU A 146 14.83 -8.03 -14.21
N LEU A 147 14.78 -6.72 -13.97
CA LEU A 147 15.77 -6.02 -13.15
C LEU A 147 15.75 -6.49 -11.69
N LEU A 148 14.57 -6.75 -11.12
CA LEU A 148 14.45 -7.29 -9.76
C LEU A 148 14.87 -8.76 -9.69
N LYS A 149 14.52 -9.57 -10.68
CA LYS A 149 14.95 -10.98 -10.73
C LYS A 149 16.47 -11.12 -10.72
N LYS A 150 17.18 -10.27 -11.49
CA LYS A 150 18.66 -10.22 -11.49
C LYS A 150 19.27 -9.85 -10.14
N THR A 151 18.52 -9.19 -9.24
CA THR A 151 18.98 -8.90 -7.89
C THR A 151 18.81 -10.05 -6.91
N GLU A 152 17.84 -10.95 -7.13
CA GLU A 152 17.56 -12.09 -6.24
C GLU A 152 18.46 -13.31 -6.54
N GLU A 153 18.90 -13.46 -7.79
CA GLU A 153 19.89 -14.45 -8.23
C GLU A 153 21.35 -13.99 -7.93
N GLY A 154 21.50 -12.87 -7.22
CA GLY A 154 22.71 -12.07 -7.08
C GLY A 154 23.58 -12.44 -5.89
#